data_AF-A0AAJ6YWJ1-F1
#
_entry.id   AF-A0AAJ6YWJ1-F1
#
_cell.length_a   1.000
_cell.length_b   1.000
_cell.length_c   1.000
_cell.angle_alpha   90.00
_cell.angle_beta   90.00
_cell.angle_gamma   90.00
#
_symmetry.space_group_name_H-M   'P 1'
#
loop_
_entity.id
_entity.type
_entity.pdbx_description
1 polymer ?
#
loop_
_entity_poly.entity_id
_entity_poly.type
_entity_poly.pdbx_seq_one_letter_code
_entity_poly.pdbx_strand_id
1 'polypeptide(L)'
;METRRCNRFRGLGLLVLFLALVTPCWPLALTTFGKSNPQNNNNQNNENKQPGERIQARECASDSECAGIKDASCLESIFTKDKKLRCLCGDYREPRNGLCDNQYKGVKVLCNSNDECTTGAQCMVGNDTSLMGKRCWCMQGYDVDEDMQCSGSSVAVGLSALSLVASLLVAANV
;
A
#
# COMPACT_ATOMS: atom_id res chain seq x y z
N MET A 1 8.37 -53.83 43.11
CA MET A 1 7.49 -52.64 43.04
C MET A 1 7.77 -52.00 41.68
N GLU A 2 7.22 -52.49 40.58
CA GLU A 2 5.79 -52.48 40.19
C GLU A 2 5.36 -51.07 39.69
N THR A 3 5.59 -50.76 38.40
CA THR A 3 4.67 -50.91 37.24
C THR A 3 3.59 -49.82 37.12
N ARG A 4 3.65 -49.02 36.04
CA ARG A 4 2.58 -48.78 35.02
C ARG A 4 2.63 -47.37 34.39
N ARG A 5 2.41 -47.36 33.08
CA ARG A 5 2.17 -46.20 32.21
C ARG A 5 0.98 -45.35 32.71
N CYS A 6 1.02 -44.04 32.47
CA CYS A 6 -0.03 -43.44 31.64
C CYS A 6 0.37 -42.13 30.96
N ASN A 7 0.62 -42.24 29.65
CA ASN A 7 0.74 -41.13 28.72
C ASN A 7 -0.64 -40.48 28.49
N ARG A 8 -1.11 -39.62 29.41
CA ARG A 8 -2.49 -39.05 29.40
C ARG A 8 -2.61 -37.53 29.60
N PHE A 9 -1.52 -36.77 29.69
CA PHE A 9 -1.58 -35.32 29.94
C PHE A 9 -1.36 -34.40 28.72
N ARG A 10 -1.11 -34.95 27.53
CA ARG A 10 -0.93 -34.17 26.27
C ARG A 10 -2.21 -33.98 25.43
N GLY A 11 -3.32 -34.62 25.79
CA GLY A 11 -4.60 -34.50 25.06
C GLY A 11 -5.48 -33.33 25.52
N LEU A 12 -5.49 -33.03 26.82
CA LEU A 12 -6.36 -32.02 27.43
C LEU A 12 -6.02 -30.59 26.97
N GLY A 13 -4.74 -30.23 26.89
CA GLY A 13 -4.32 -28.89 26.44
C GLY A 13 -4.71 -28.58 24.99
N LEU A 14 -4.64 -29.57 24.10
CA LEU A 14 -5.07 -29.42 22.70
C LEU A 14 -6.58 -29.27 22.57
N LEU A 15 -7.35 -30.00 23.38
CA LEU A 15 -8.82 -29.93 23.35
C LEU A 15 -9.34 -28.56 23.83
N VAL A 16 -8.70 -27.95 24.83
CA VAL A 16 -9.01 -26.58 25.28
C VAL A 16 -8.63 -25.54 24.22
N LEU A 17 -7.47 -25.71 23.55
CA LEU A 17 -7.03 -24.80 22.48
C LEU A 17 -7.98 -24.85 21.26
N PHE A 18 -8.48 -26.02 20.89
CA PHE A 18 -9.46 -26.17 19.80
C PHE A 18 -10.82 -25.54 20.14
N LEU A 19 -11.30 -25.65 21.39
CA LEU A 19 -12.56 -25.01 21.80
C LEU A 19 -12.50 -23.47 21.73
N ALA A 20 -11.36 -22.87 22.03
CA ALA A 20 -11.15 -21.42 21.88
C ALA A 20 -11.23 -20.95 20.41
N LEU A 21 -10.82 -21.78 19.45
CA LEU A 21 -10.84 -21.47 18.01
C LEU A 21 -12.24 -21.63 17.36
N VAL A 22 -13.18 -22.31 18.01
CA VAL A 22 -14.54 -22.59 17.47
C VAL A 22 -15.60 -21.69 18.13
N THR A 23 -15.20 -20.58 18.77
CA THR A 23 -16.14 -19.57 19.28
C THR A 23 -16.33 -18.45 18.24
N PRO A 24 -17.40 -18.45 17.43
CA PRO A 24 -17.68 -17.34 16.52
C PRO A 24 -18.10 -16.12 17.34
N CYS A 25 -17.19 -15.16 17.51
CA CYS A 25 -17.51 -13.87 18.11
C CYS A 25 -18.36 -13.05 17.13
N TRP A 26 -19.69 -13.19 17.19
CA TRP A 26 -20.63 -12.36 16.44
C TRP A 26 -20.72 -10.95 17.05
N PRO A 27 -20.30 -9.88 16.35
CA PRO A 27 -20.73 -8.53 16.72
C PRO A 27 -22.19 -8.32 16.28
N LEU A 28 -23.13 -8.58 17.18
CA LEU A 28 -24.51 -8.13 17.02
C LEU A 28 -24.57 -6.59 17.12
N ALA A 29 -25.10 -6.00 16.05
CA ALA A 29 -25.00 -4.61 15.62
C ALA A 29 -25.73 -3.53 16.48
N LEU A 30 -25.62 -2.28 15.97
CA LEU A 30 -26.52 -1.11 16.16
C LEU A 30 -26.32 -0.17 17.36
N THR A 31 -25.44 0.82 17.15
CA THR A 31 -25.48 2.17 17.77
C THR A 31 -24.83 3.18 16.81
N THR A 32 -25.33 4.40 16.51
CA THR A 32 -26.66 5.07 16.67
C THR A 32 -26.71 6.23 15.67
N PHE A 33 -27.88 6.63 15.15
CA PHE A 33 -28.01 7.83 14.31
C PHE A 33 -27.94 9.13 15.14
N GLY A 34 -27.00 10.03 14.84
CA GLY A 34 -26.98 11.42 15.31
C GLY A 34 -27.21 12.39 14.13
N LYS A 35 -28.16 13.32 14.26
CA LYS A 35 -28.60 14.24 13.19
C LYS A 35 -28.60 15.70 13.69
N SER A 36 -28.34 16.65 12.78
CA SER A 36 -28.31 18.13 12.95
C SER A 36 -27.11 18.68 13.76
N ASN A 37 -26.59 19.90 13.55
CA ASN A 37 -27.02 21.06 12.74
C ASN A 37 -25.79 21.81 12.13
N PRO A 38 -25.86 22.96 11.40
CA PRO A 38 -24.97 23.20 10.25
C PRO A 38 -24.08 24.46 10.32
N GLN A 39 -23.36 24.72 9.22
CA GLN A 39 -22.72 25.97 8.82
C GLN A 39 -21.63 26.56 9.73
N ASN A 40 -20.37 26.44 9.28
CA ASN A 40 -19.60 27.65 9.02
C ASN A 40 -18.97 27.58 7.63
N ASN A 41 -18.92 28.72 6.96
CA ASN A 41 -18.64 28.86 5.54
C ASN A 41 -17.17 29.22 5.32
N ASN A 42 -16.51 28.63 4.32
CA ASN A 42 -15.83 29.38 3.26
C ASN A 42 -15.10 28.46 2.26
N ASN A 43 -15.24 28.80 0.97
CA ASN A 43 -14.57 28.24 -0.20
C ASN A 43 -14.81 26.75 -0.50
N GLN A 44 -16.08 26.46 -0.82
CA GLN A 44 -16.39 25.48 -1.86
C GLN A 44 -15.89 25.97 -3.23
N ASN A 45 -15.12 25.13 -3.92
CA ASN A 45 -15.09 24.97 -5.37
C ASN A 45 -14.62 23.51 -5.59
N ASN A 46 -15.32 22.65 -6.33
CA ASN A 46 -16.44 22.83 -7.25
C ASN A 46 -17.46 21.68 -7.06
N GLU A 47 -18.71 21.88 -7.47
CA GLU A 47 -19.77 20.87 -7.36
C GLU A 47 -19.73 19.89 -8.54
N ASN A 48 -19.81 18.59 -8.24
CA ASN A 48 -20.90 17.78 -8.78
C ASN A 48 -21.17 16.57 -7.87
N LYS A 49 -22.37 16.52 -7.29
CA LYS A 49 -22.79 15.43 -6.42
C LYS A 49 -23.93 14.66 -7.08
N GLN A 50 -23.60 13.72 -7.97
CA GLN A 50 -24.58 12.82 -8.57
C GLN A 50 -24.79 11.59 -7.65
N PRO A 51 -25.98 11.40 -7.04
CA PRO A 51 -26.20 10.29 -6.12
C PRO A 51 -26.50 9.01 -6.90
N GLY A 52 -25.48 8.17 -7.11
CA GLY A 52 -25.65 6.83 -7.70
C GLY A 52 -24.45 6.32 -8.51
N GLU A 53 -23.50 7.18 -8.85
CA GLU A 53 -22.31 6.78 -9.61
C GLU A 53 -21.20 6.25 -8.68
N ARG A 54 -20.34 5.35 -9.19
CA ARG A 54 -19.27 4.73 -8.39
C ARG A 54 -18.40 5.82 -7.76
N ILE A 55 -17.91 5.58 -6.54
CA ILE A 55 -17.03 6.48 -5.78
C ILE A 55 -15.73 6.69 -6.56
N GLN A 56 -15.71 7.64 -7.49
CA GLN A 56 -14.50 8.10 -8.18
C GLN A 56 -13.80 9.14 -7.31
N ALA A 57 -12.47 9.07 -7.26
CA ALA A 57 -11.66 10.08 -6.62
C ALA A 57 -11.88 11.47 -7.23
N ARG A 58 -11.80 12.49 -6.38
CA ARG A 58 -11.95 13.90 -6.76
C ARG A 58 -10.96 14.25 -7.87
N GLU A 59 -11.45 14.83 -8.96
CA GLU A 59 -10.60 15.38 -10.03
C GLU A 59 -9.81 16.59 -9.52
N CYS A 60 -8.58 16.75 -10.00
CA CYS A 60 -7.65 17.81 -9.58
C CYS A 60 -6.83 18.31 -10.78
N ALA A 61 -6.39 19.57 -10.75
CA ALA A 61 -5.36 20.07 -11.68
C ALA A 61 -3.96 20.13 -11.04
N SER A 62 -3.89 20.10 -9.71
CA SER A 62 -2.66 20.26 -8.93
C SER A 62 -2.71 19.51 -7.60
N ASP A 63 -1.55 19.12 -7.06
CA ASP A 63 -1.45 18.45 -5.74
C ASP A 63 -2.01 19.30 -4.59
N SER A 64 -2.00 20.62 -4.71
CA SER A 64 -2.61 21.56 -3.76
C SER A 64 -4.12 21.35 -3.57
N GLU A 65 -4.84 20.86 -4.58
CA GLU A 65 -6.28 20.56 -4.47
C GLU A 65 -6.54 19.28 -3.66
N CYS A 66 -5.53 18.41 -3.55
CA CYS A 66 -5.55 17.19 -2.77
C CYS A 66 -5.11 17.38 -1.31
N ALA A 67 -4.65 18.59 -0.92
CA ALA A 67 -4.15 18.88 0.44
C ALA A 67 -5.17 18.64 1.58
N GLY A 68 -6.47 18.55 1.26
CA GLY A 68 -7.51 18.17 2.23
C GLY A 68 -7.62 16.65 2.50
N ILE A 69 -6.89 15.83 1.75
CA ILE A 69 -6.84 14.36 1.90
C ILE A 69 -5.42 13.98 2.30
N LYS A 70 -5.26 13.40 3.49
CA LYS A 70 -3.93 13.02 3.98
C LYS A 70 -3.33 11.93 3.09
N ASP A 71 -2.07 12.09 2.71
CA ASP A 71 -1.28 11.13 1.92
C ASP A 71 -1.78 10.84 0.48
N ALA A 72 -2.65 11.71 -0.06
CA ALA A 72 -3.02 11.70 -1.48
C ALA A 72 -2.11 12.60 -2.33
N SER A 73 -2.11 12.35 -3.65
CA SER A 73 -1.45 13.18 -4.67
C SER A 73 -2.32 13.27 -5.92
N CYS A 74 -2.11 14.30 -6.73
CA CYS A 74 -2.83 14.52 -7.98
C CYS A 74 -2.18 13.70 -9.10
N LEU A 75 -2.82 12.57 -9.46
CA LEU A 75 -2.24 11.53 -10.30
C LEU A 75 -3.24 11.05 -11.36
N GLU A 76 -2.73 10.59 -12.50
CA GLU A 76 -3.55 9.93 -13.52
C GLU A 76 -3.95 8.53 -13.03
N SER A 77 -5.24 8.23 -13.07
CA SER A 77 -5.79 6.95 -12.58
C SER A 77 -5.48 5.80 -13.53
N ILE A 78 -4.74 4.79 -13.05
CA ILE A 78 -4.44 3.56 -13.79
C ILE A 78 -5.70 2.72 -14.07
N PHE A 79 -6.76 2.88 -13.26
CA PHE A 79 -8.00 2.10 -13.37
C PHE A 79 -8.99 2.67 -14.40
N THR A 80 -8.80 3.90 -14.88
CA THR A 80 -9.77 4.60 -15.74
C THR A 80 -9.07 5.28 -16.93
N LYS A 81 -9.46 4.92 -18.16
CA LYS A 81 -8.75 5.33 -19.39
C LYS A 81 -8.96 6.80 -19.81
N ASP A 82 -9.67 7.58 -19.00
CA ASP A 82 -10.11 8.95 -19.30
C ASP A 82 -8.99 10.01 -19.25
N LYS A 83 -7.76 9.61 -18.92
CA LYS A 83 -6.57 10.49 -18.73
C LYS A 83 -6.75 11.65 -17.75
N LYS A 84 -7.69 11.50 -16.83
CA LYS A 84 -8.00 12.53 -15.84
C LYS A 84 -7.12 12.40 -14.60
N LEU A 85 -6.58 13.53 -14.17
CA LEU A 85 -5.88 13.67 -12.90
C LEU A 85 -6.89 13.67 -11.75
N ARG A 86 -6.60 12.88 -10.71
CA ARG A 86 -7.45 12.69 -9.52
C ARG A 86 -6.61 12.62 -8.25
N CYS A 87 -7.20 13.00 -7.13
CA CYS A 87 -6.60 12.84 -5.81
C CYS A 87 -6.62 11.37 -5.40
N LEU A 88 -5.54 10.66 -5.71
CA LEU A 88 -5.37 9.24 -5.43
C LEU A 88 -4.39 9.04 -4.27
N CYS A 89 -4.55 7.94 -3.56
CA CYS A 89 -3.64 7.51 -2.51
C CYS A 89 -2.31 6.99 -3.08
N GLY A 90 -1.35 6.71 -2.19
CA GLY A 90 -0.04 6.16 -2.56
C GLY A 90 -0.09 4.84 -3.35
N ASP A 91 -1.18 4.09 -3.30
CA ASP A 91 -1.43 2.85 -4.07
C ASP A 91 -2.32 3.07 -5.31
N TYR A 92 -2.47 4.32 -5.76
CA TYR A 92 -3.33 4.73 -6.88
C TYR A 92 -4.84 4.48 -6.69
N ARG A 93 -5.31 4.11 -5.49
CA ARG A 93 -6.75 3.94 -5.19
C ARG A 93 -7.40 5.23 -4.72
N GLU A 94 -8.73 5.23 -4.75
CA GLU A 94 -9.55 6.30 -4.21
C GLU A 94 -9.49 6.34 -2.67
N PRO A 95 -9.36 7.54 -2.05
CA PRO A 95 -9.33 7.68 -0.59
C PRO A 95 -10.66 7.31 0.05
N ARG A 96 -10.62 6.46 1.08
CA ARG A 96 -11.80 6.03 1.83
C ARG A 96 -12.14 7.10 2.86
N ASN A 97 -13.33 7.70 2.75
CA ASN A 97 -13.81 8.77 3.65
C ASN A 97 -12.84 9.97 3.77
N GLY A 98 -12.04 10.26 2.73
CA GLY A 98 -11.04 11.33 2.75
C GLY A 98 -9.71 10.95 3.43
N LEU A 99 -9.47 9.67 3.69
CA LEU A 99 -8.21 9.16 4.21
C LEU A 99 -7.59 8.11 3.27
N CYS A 100 -6.27 7.96 3.34
CA CYS A 100 -5.53 6.89 2.70
C CYS A 100 -5.04 5.89 3.76
N ASP A 101 -5.32 4.61 3.57
CA ASP A 101 -4.95 3.52 4.50
C ASP A 101 -3.51 2.98 4.24
N ASN A 102 -2.82 3.52 3.22
CA ASN A 102 -1.55 2.99 2.74
C ASN A 102 -0.35 3.51 3.53
N GLN A 103 0.53 2.60 3.94
CA GLN A 103 1.79 2.92 4.60
C GLN A 103 2.88 3.41 3.63
N TYR A 104 2.89 2.89 2.40
CA TYR A 104 3.91 3.18 1.38
C TYR A 104 3.30 3.85 0.16
N LYS A 105 4.14 4.59 -0.56
CA LYS A 105 3.79 5.37 -1.75
C LYS A 105 4.45 4.76 -2.99
N GLY A 106 3.66 4.52 -4.02
CA GLY A 106 4.10 4.10 -5.34
C GLY A 106 4.83 5.21 -6.11
N VAL A 107 5.23 4.90 -7.33
CA VAL A 107 6.00 5.80 -8.20
C VAL A 107 5.19 7.07 -8.51
N LYS A 108 5.86 8.22 -8.74
CA LYS A 108 5.26 9.55 -9.04
C LYS A 108 4.40 10.20 -7.93
N VAL A 109 4.03 9.49 -6.87
CA VAL A 109 3.39 10.05 -5.66
C VAL A 109 4.37 11.00 -4.95
N LEU A 110 3.87 12.09 -4.33
CA LEU A 110 4.74 12.98 -3.53
C LEU A 110 5.24 12.29 -2.26
N CYS A 111 6.49 12.57 -1.92
CA CYS A 111 7.17 12.05 -0.74
C CYS A 111 8.00 13.16 -0.08
N ASN A 112 8.29 13.02 1.22
CA ASN A 112 9.23 13.89 1.91
C ASN A 112 10.56 13.17 2.22
N SER A 113 10.47 11.93 2.73
CA SER A 113 11.59 11.00 2.93
C SER A 113 11.55 9.80 1.97
N ASN A 114 12.68 9.10 1.87
CA ASN A 114 12.79 7.82 1.13
C ASN A 114 11.93 6.71 1.76
N ASP A 115 11.78 6.73 3.08
CA ASP A 115 11.07 5.68 3.86
C ASP A 115 9.55 5.64 3.59
N GLU A 116 9.01 6.68 2.97
CA GLU A 116 7.61 6.73 2.52
C GLU A 116 7.39 6.00 1.20
N CYS A 117 8.44 5.76 0.41
CA CYS A 117 8.35 5.13 -0.90
C CYS A 117 8.32 3.60 -0.77
N THR A 118 7.74 2.93 -1.79
CA THR A 118 7.79 1.46 -1.88
C THR A 118 9.22 0.93 -2.03
N THR A 119 9.42 -0.35 -1.74
CA THR A 119 10.72 -1.03 -1.87
C THR A 119 11.28 -0.87 -3.28
N GLY A 120 12.56 -0.50 -3.40
CA GLY A 120 13.19 -0.25 -4.70
C GLY A 120 12.91 1.14 -5.29
N ALA A 121 12.19 2.02 -4.58
CA ALA A 121 12.02 3.42 -4.92
C ALA A 121 12.77 4.36 -3.96
N GLN A 122 13.08 5.57 -4.42
CA GLN A 122 13.72 6.64 -3.65
C GLN A 122 13.00 7.97 -3.87
N CYS A 123 13.02 8.84 -2.86
CA CYS A 123 12.34 10.13 -2.87
C CYS A 123 13.24 11.22 -3.46
N MET A 124 13.02 11.55 -4.73
CA MET A 124 13.84 12.51 -5.48
C MET A 124 13.01 13.42 -6.38
N VAL A 125 13.57 14.56 -6.77
CA VAL A 125 12.97 15.39 -7.83
C VAL A 125 13.24 14.68 -9.16
N GLY A 126 12.18 14.39 -9.90
CA GLY A 126 12.30 13.74 -11.22
C GLY A 126 12.78 14.71 -12.29
N ASN A 127 13.17 14.17 -13.45
CA ASN A 127 13.50 14.99 -14.63
C ASN A 127 12.26 15.51 -15.37
N ASP A 128 11.07 15.33 -14.81
CA ASP A 128 9.80 15.62 -15.46
C ASP A 128 9.30 17.01 -15.03
N THR A 129 9.47 17.99 -15.92
CA THR A 129 9.08 19.40 -15.67
C THR A 129 7.58 19.59 -15.44
N SER A 130 6.75 18.59 -15.77
CA SER A 130 5.31 18.62 -15.49
C SER A 130 4.97 18.35 -14.02
N LEU A 131 5.87 17.71 -13.26
CA LEU A 131 5.61 17.16 -11.93
C LEU A 131 6.52 17.81 -10.88
N MET A 132 6.16 19.02 -10.44
CA MET A 132 6.93 19.73 -9.40
C MET A 132 6.93 18.96 -8.07
N GLY A 133 8.03 19.07 -7.31
CA GLY A 133 8.22 18.45 -5.99
C GLY A 133 9.08 17.18 -5.99
N LYS A 134 9.41 16.68 -4.79
CA LYS A 134 10.02 15.36 -4.62
C LYS A 134 8.94 14.28 -4.75
N ARG A 135 9.24 13.23 -5.50
CA ARG A 135 8.34 12.11 -5.76
C ARG A 135 9.10 10.78 -5.66
N CYS A 136 8.39 9.69 -5.47
CA CYS A 136 9.00 8.36 -5.48
C CYS A 136 9.38 7.97 -6.91
N TRP A 137 10.63 7.60 -7.14
CA TRP A 137 11.15 7.10 -8.41
C TRP A 137 11.89 5.78 -8.20
N CYS A 138 11.74 4.81 -9.11
CA CYS A 138 12.47 3.56 -9.01
C CYS A 138 13.98 3.79 -9.07
N MET A 139 14.71 3.03 -8.25
CA MET A 139 16.17 3.01 -8.23
C MET A 139 16.72 2.29 -9.46
N GLN A 140 17.99 2.52 -9.78
CA GLN A 140 18.62 1.89 -10.95
C GLN A 140 18.63 0.36 -10.82
N GLY A 141 18.06 -0.35 -11.81
CA GLY A 141 17.86 -1.80 -11.78
C GLY A 141 16.46 -2.24 -11.31
N TYR A 142 15.55 -1.29 -11.09
CA TYR A 142 14.12 -1.52 -10.91
C TYR A 142 13.32 -0.80 -12.02
N ASP A 143 12.29 -1.46 -12.51
CA ASP A 143 11.37 -0.98 -13.54
C ASP A 143 9.98 -0.73 -12.93
N VAL A 144 9.14 0.07 -13.60
CA VAL A 144 7.80 0.42 -13.11
C VAL A 144 6.77 -0.62 -13.54
N ASP A 145 6.10 -1.23 -12.56
CA ASP A 145 5.00 -2.20 -12.77
C ASP A 145 3.69 -1.57 -13.23
N GLU A 146 2.76 -2.40 -13.69
CA GLU A 146 1.36 -2.01 -13.97
C GLU A 146 0.65 -1.37 -12.77
N ASP A 147 0.95 -1.83 -11.55
CA ASP A 147 0.46 -1.26 -10.28
C ASP A 147 1.20 0.02 -9.83
N MET A 148 2.03 0.61 -10.68
CA MET A 148 2.89 1.78 -10.36
C MET A 148 3.79 1.57 -9.13
N GLN A 149 4.27 0.33 -8.98
CA GLN A 149 5.30 -0.07 -8.02
C GLN A 149 6.63 -0.30 -8.76
N CYS A 150 7.70 -0.63 -8.02
CA CYS A 150 9.00 -0.92 -8.58
C CYS A 150 9.31 -2.42 -8.46
N SER A 151 9.26 -3.16 -9.57
CA SER A 151 9.76 -4.53 -9.63
C SER A 151 11.19 -4.56 -10.14
N GLY A 152 11.93 -5.59 -9.73
CA GLY A 152 13.33 -5.76 -10.09
C GLY A 152 14.14 -6.35 -8.95
N SER A 153 15.44 -6.36 -9.14
CA SER A 153 16.38 -6.73 -8.08
C SER A 153 17.65 -5.92 -8.27
N SER A 154 18.25 -5.50 -7.16
CA SER A 154 19.58 -4.88 -7.20
C SER A 154 20.57 -5.85 -7.87
N VAL A 155 21.26 -5.38 -8.91
CA VAL A 155 22.22 -6.14 -9.74
C VAL A 155 23.34 -6.87 -8.97
N ALA A 156 23.51 -6.58 -7.68
CA ALA A 156 24.40 -7.30 -6.76
C ALA A 156 24.19 -8.83 -6.72
N VAL A 157 22.96 -9.33 -6.96
CA VAL A 157 22.65 -10.78 -6.87
C VAL A 157 23.29 -11.60 -7.99
N GLY A 158 23.59 -11.00 -9.15
CA GLY A 158 24.19 -11.70 -10.30
C GLY A 158 25.62 -12.20 -10.05
N LEU A 159 26.40 -11.48 -9.24
CA LEU A 159 27.81 -11.82 -8.97
C LEU A 159 27.97 -13.02 -8.01
N SER A 160 27.07 -13.16 -7.03
CA SER A 160 27.11 -14.27 -6.07
C SER A 160 26.86 -15.64 -6.72
N ALA A 161 25.97 -15.72 -7.72
CA ALA A 161 25.67 -16.97 -8.41
C ALA A 161 26.87 -17.48 -9.24
N LEU A 162 27.56 -16.58 -9.95
CA LEU A 162 28.75 -16.91 -10.74
C LEU A 162 29.92 -17.42 -9.87
N SER A 163 30.10 -16.86 -8.67
CA SER A 163 31.14 -17.30 -7.72
C SER A 163 30.93 -18.74 -7.24
N LEU A 164 29.68 -19.15 -6.96
CA LEU A 164 29.36 -20.51 -6.52
C LEU A 164 29.59 -21.54 -7.62
N VAL A 165 29.22 -21.23 -8.87
CA VAL A 165 29.45 -22.11 -10.02
C VAL A 165 30.95 -22.26 -10.31
N ALA A 166 31.73 -21.18 -10.23
CA ALA A 166 33.18 -21.23 -10.39
C ALA A 166 33.86 -22.12 -9.33
N SER A 167 33.42 -22.03 -8.07
CA SER A 167 33.95 -22.85 -6.97
C SER A 167 33.66 -24.35 -7.16
N LEU A 168 32.47 -24.70 -7.65
CA LEU A 168 32.09 -26.08 -8.00
C LEU A 168 32.91 -26.62 -9.17
N LEU A 169 33.17 -25.80 -10.21
CA LEU A 169 34.00 -26.20 -11.34
C LEU A 169 35.46 -26.45 -10.94
N VAL A 170 36.03 -25.63 -10.06
CA VAL A 170 37.40 -25.87 -9.53
C VAL A 170 37.43 -27.14 -8.68
N ALA A 171 36.44 -27.35 -7.80
CA ALA A 171 36.37 -28.54 -6.95
C ALA A 171 36.06 -29.85 -7.70
N ALA A 172 35.53 -29.79 -8.92
CA ALA A 172 35.27 -30.96 -9.76
C ALA A 172 36.44 -31.35 -10.68
N ASN A 173 37.50 -30.52 -10.73
CA ASN A 173 38.69 -30.74 -11.55
C ASN A 173 39.98 -30.90 -10.71
N VAL A 174 39.83 -31.22 -9.42
CA VAL A 174 40.87 -31.56 -8.43
C VAL A 174 40.55 -32.93 -7.83
#